data_AF-A0A6B3CI56-F1
#
_entry.id   AF-A0A6B3CI56-F1
#
_cell.length_a   1.000
_cell.length_b   1.000
_cell.length_c   1.000
_cell.angle_alpha   90.00
_cell.angle_beta   90.00
_cell.angle_gamma   90.00
#
_symmetry.space_group_name_H-M   'P 1'
#
loop_
_entity.id
_entity.type
_entity.pdbx_description
1 polymer ?
#
loop_
_entity_poly.entity_id
_entity_poly.type
_entity_poly.pdbx_seq_one_letter_code
_entity_poly.pdbx_strand_id
1 'polypeptide(L)'
;MKPLAALFGRRARLRWLHLIIGGALLMPYFLVGTVLVGMAGGGEQLFSSLPAQFIAFGLALPMAAVTGFFALVRPLSVATARALCGVPPALLADGPARTRQARVRTAGWYTLHVALGGIISGATLALPPFAVAVMALPFFAGLRETWLLDGPEALREPWALALAPFAGLAMLLALALAAAVAGEVL
;
A
#
# COMPACT_ATOMS: atom_id res chain seq x y z
N MET A 1 5.62 17.11 20.59
CA MET A 1 4.93 17.67 19.39
C MET A 1 5.59 17.29 18.05
N LYS A 2 6.90 17.05 17.97
CA LYS A 2 7.59 16.61 16.73
C LYS A 2 7.10 15.29 16.08
N PRO A 3 6.75 14.21 16.83
CA PRO A 3 6.36 12.94 16.20
C PRO A 3 4.96 12.98 15.56
N LEU A 4 4.01 13.71 16.16
CA LEU A 4 2.68 13.89 15.58
C LEU A 4 2.73 14.69 14.28
N ALA A 5 3.61 15.68 14.17
CA ALA A 5 3.84 16.41 12.92
C ALA A 5 4.50 15.54 11.84
N ALA A 6 5.33 14.56 12.23
CA ALA A 6 5.93 13.61 11.29
C ALA A 6 4.90 12.62 10.72
N LEU A 7 3.85 12.29 11.48
CA LEU A 7 2.79 11.37 11.06
C LEU A 7 1.60 12.06 10.38
N PHE A 8 1.20 13.24 10.87
CA PHE A 8 -0.02 13.94 10.43
C PHE A 8 0.24 15.29 9.76
N GLY A 9 1.50 15.72 9.66
CA GLY A 9 1.85 16.99 9.03
C GLY A 9 1.61 17.01 7.52
N ARG A 10 1.65 18.21 6.93
CA ARG A 10 1.45 18.43 5.49
C ARG A 10 2.36 17.54 4.62
N ARG A 11 3.62 17.35 5.03
CA ARG A 11 4.59 16.49 4.31
C ARG A 11 4.20 15.01 4.34
N ALA A 12 3.74 14.51 5.48
CA ALA A 12 3.27 13.12 5.62
C ALA A 12 2.08 12.85 4.68
N ARG A 13 1.13 13.79 4.62
CA ARG A 13 -0.03 13.71 3.72
C ARG A 13 0.36 13.68 2.25
N LEU A 14 1.34 14.51 1.84
CA LEU A 14 1.79 14.53 0.44
C LEU A 14 2.55 13.25 0.06
N ARG A 15 3.39 12.72 0.96
CA ARG A 15 4.07 11.43 0.77
C ARG A 15 3.09 10.26 0.73
N TRP A 16 2.05 10.29 1.55
CA TRP A 16 0.97 9.32 1.49
C TRP A 16 0.22 9.40 0.15
N LEU A 17 -0.07 10.59 -0.38
CA LEU A 17 -0.63 10.76 -1.72
C LEU A 17 0.29 10.21 -2.81
N HIS A 18 1.60 10.44 -2.68
CA HIS A 18 2.61 9.86 -3.58
C HIS A 18 2.50 8.32 -3.59
N LEU A 19 2.38 7.67 -2.43
CA LEU A 19 2.16 6.22 -2.34
C LEU A 19 0.83 5.78 -2.97
N ILE A 20 -0.26 6.53 -2.77
CA ILE A 20 -1.56 6.22 -3.41
C ILE A 20 -1.44 6.24 -4.93
N ILE A 21 -0.72 7.22 -5.49
CA ILE A 21 -0.48 7.29 -6.94
C ILE A 21 0.28 6.05 -7.40
N GLY A 22 1.32 5.62 -6.68
CA GLY A 22 2.03 4.37 -6.97
C GLY A 22 1.12 3.14 -6.95
N GLY A 23 0.20 3.09 -5.99
CA GLY A 23 -0.82 2.04 -5.92
C GLY A 23 -1.81 2.07 -7.09
N ALA A 24 -2.25 3.25 -7.51
CA ALA A 24 -3.11 3.41 -8.68
C ALA A 24 -2.39 2.95 -9.97
N LEU A 25 -1.09 3.26 -10.10
CA LEU A 25 -0.26 2.79 -11.21
C LEU A 25 -0.06 1.27 -11.20
N LEU A 26 -0.13 0.60 -10.05
CA LEU A 26 -0.02 -0.85 -9.96
C LEU A 26 -1.25 -1.57 -10.55
N MET A 27 -2.44 -0.95 -10.47
CA MET A 27 -3.72 -1.62 -10.75
C MET A 27 -3.79 -2.34 -12.10
N PRO A 28 -3.39 -1.73 -13.24
CA PRO A 28 -3.42 -2.42 -14.53
C PRO A 28 -2.58 -3.70 -14.55
N TYR A 29 -1.41 -3.68 -13.92
CA TYR A 29 -0.52 -4.85 -13.85
C TYR A 29 -1.05 -5.92 -12.90
N PHE A 30 -1.63 -5.49 -11.77
CA PHE A 30 -2.26 -6.39 -10.81
C PHE A 30 -3.44 -7.12 -11.46
N LEU A 31 -4.30 -6.42 -12.20
CA LEU A 31 -5.41 -7.03 -12.93
C LEU A 31 -4.94 -8.10 -13.92
N VAL A 32 -3.87 -7.83 -14.69
CA VAL A 32 -3.27 -8.88 -15.55
C VAL A 32 -2.78 -10.07 -14.72
N GLY A 33 -2.10 -9.82 -13.59
CA GLY A 33 -1.69 -10.86 -12.65
C GLY A 33 -2.87 -11.70 -12.14
N THR A 34 -4.00 -11.07 -11.82
CA THR A 34 -5.21 -11.77 -11.37
C THR A 34 -5.77 -12.69 -12.45
N VAL A 35 -5.78 -12.25 -13.72
CA VAL A 35 -6.24 -13.08 -14.85
C VAL A 35 -5.34 -14.30 -15.01
N LEU A 36 -4.01 -14.12 -14.97
CA LEU A 36 -3.05 -15.21 -15.09
C LEU A 36 -3.18 -16.24 -13.96
N VAL A 37 -3.33 -15.77 -12.72
CA VAL A 37 -3.52 -16.65 -11.56
C VAL A 37 -4.86 -17.37 -11.62
N GLY A 38 -5.94 -16.68 -12.02
CA GLY A 38 -7.26 -17.29 -12.19
C GLY A 38 -7.29 -18.37 -13.27
N MET A 39 -6.58 -18.16 -14.39
CA MET A 39 -6.43 -19.16 -15.44
C MET A 39 -5.68 -20.42 -14.96
N ALA A 40 -4.66 -20.25 -14.12
CA ALA A 40 -3.87 -21.37 -13.58
C ALA A 40 -4.59 -22.12 -12.44
N GLY A 41 -5.40 -21.42 -11.64
CA GLY A 41 -6.09 -21.95 -10.47
C GLY A 41 -7.50 -22.50 -10.73
N GLY A 42 -7.91 -22.66 -11.99
CA GLY A 42 -9.22 -23.25 -12.32
C GLY A 42 -10.43 -22.39 -11.96
N GLY A 43 -10.27 -21.07 -11.82
CA GLY A 43 -11.37 -20.14 -11.56
C GLY A 43 -11.75 -19.94 -10.09
N GLU A 44 -10.93 -20.38 -9.13
CA GLU A 44 -11.14 -20.02 -7.71
C GLU A 44 -11.13 -18.50 -7.49
N GLN A 45 -11.90 -18.04 -6.51
CA GLN A 45 -12.02 -16.62 -6.19
C GLN A 45 -10.69 -16.06 -5.68
N LEU A 46 -10.02 -15.25 -6.51
CA LEU A 46 -8.73 -14.65 -6.18
C LEU A 46 -8.74 -13.86 -4.86
N PHE A 47 -9.87 -13.25 -4.53
CA PHE A 47 -10.04 -12.44 -3.32
C PHE A 47 -10.26 -13.28 -2.05
N SER A 48 -10.54 -14.58 -2.15
CA SER A 48 -10.64 -15.47 -0.99
C SER A 48 -9.29 -16.10 -0.60
N SER A 49 -8.28 -16.03 -1.47
CA SER A 49 -6.95 -16.61 -1.25
C SER A 49 -5.88 -15.53 -1.12
N LEU A 50 -5.37 -15.33 0.11
CA LEU A 50 -4.22 -14.45 0.34
C LEU A 50 -2.99 -14.86 -0.49
N PRO A 51 -2.60 -16.15 -0.60
CA PRO A 51 -1.50 -16.57 -1.47
C PRO A 51 -1.72 -16.16 -2.92
N ALA A 52 -2.93 -16.31 -3.47
CA ALA A 52 -3.23 -15.94 -4.84
C ALA A 52 -3.06 -14.43 -5.10
N GLN A 53 -3.46 -13.58 -4.14
CA GLN A 53 -3.25 -12.13 -4.22
C GLN A 53 -1.76 -11.76 -4.20
N PHE A 54 -0.96 -12.40 -3.35
CA PHE A 54 0.49 -12.17 -3.32
C PHE A 54 1.19 -12.66 -4.60
N ILE A 55 0.73 -13.77 -5.19
CA ILE A 55 1.26 -14.24 -6.49
C ILE A 55 0.90 -13.23 -7.59
N ALA A 56 -0.35 -12.78 -7.66
CA ALA A 56 -0.77 -11.76 -8.64
C ALA A 56 0.01 -10.45 -8.48
N PHE A 57 0.24 -10.01 -7.24
CA PHE A 57 1.10 -8.87 -6.94
C PHE A 57 2.55 -9.12 -7.38
N GLY A 58 3.11 -10.30 -7.11
CA GLY A 58 4.45 -10.69 -7.55
C GLY A 58 4.60 -10.69 -9.08
N LEU A 59 3.59 -11.15 -9.81
CA LEU A 59 3.56 -11.09 -11.28
C LEU A 59 3.45 -9.66 -11.81
N ALA A 60 2.79 -8.76 -11.08
CA ALA A 60 2.65 -7.35 -11.45
C ALA A 60 3.99 -6.59 -11.42
N LEU A 61 4.90 -6.93 -10.50
CA LEU A 61 6.16 -6.19 -10.33
C LEU A 61 7.10 -6.23 -11.54
N PRO A 62 7.39 -7.40 -12.17
CA PRO A 62 8.18 -7.44 -13.40
C PRO A 62 7.56 -6.61 -14.53
N MET A 63 6.23 -6.65 -14.68
CA MET A 63 5.53 -5.86 -15.69
C MET A 63 5.68 -4.35 -15.44
N ALA A 64 5.54 -3.92 -14.18
CA ALA A 64 5.82 -2.55 -13.78
C ALA A 64 7.29 -2.16 -14.03
N ALA A 65 8.24 -3.05 -13.74
CA ALA A 65 9.66 -2.83 -13.95
C ALA A 65 10.01 -2.62 -15.44
N VAL A 66 9.40 -3.39 -16.34
CA VAL A 66 9.52 -3.18 -17.80
C VAL A 66 9.07 -1.78 -18.18
N THR A 67 7.99 -1.28 -17.56
CA THR A 67 7.48 0.08 -17.81
C THR A 67 8.47 1.15 -17.32
N GLY A 68 9.23 0.87 -16.26
CA GLY A 68 10.28 1.75 -15.74
C GLY A 68 11.42 2.05 -16.73
N PHE A 69 11.55 1.29 -17.82
CA PHE A 69 12.56 1.50 -18.86
C PHE A 69 12.19 2.55 -19.91
N PHE A 70 10.93 3.00 -19.94
CA PHE A 70 10.45 4.02 -20.86
C PHE A 70 11.01 5.39 -20.49
N ALA A 71 11.46 6.14 -21.50
CA ALA A 71 12.14 7.43 -21.31
C ALA A 71 11.31 8.48 -20.57
N LEU A 72 9.97 8.40 -20.68
CA LEU A 72 9.01 9.31 -20.03
C LEU A 72 8.76 9.00 -18.55
N VAL A 73 9.07 7.79 -18.07
CA VAL A 73 8.80 7.42 -16.67
C VAL A 73 9.68 8.19 -15.71
N ARG A 74 10.95 8.41 -16.07
CA ARG A 74 11.87 9.20 -15.23
C ARG A 74 11.39 10.63 -14.99
N PRO A 75 11.12 11.47 -16.02
CA PRO A 75 10.67 12.83 -15.79
C PRO A 75 9.33 12.91 -15.04
N LEU A 76 8.37 12.03 -15.33
CA LEU A 76 7.09 11.98 -14.62
C LEU A 76 7.27 11.61 -13.14
N SER A 77 8.11 10.62 -12.85
CA SER A 77 8.42 10.20 -11.48
C SER A 77 9.14 11.31 -10.70
N VAL A 78 10.12 11.96 -11.32
CA VAL A 78 10.86 13.09 -10.71
C VAL A 78 9.94 14.27 -10.44
N ALA A 79 9.07 14.64 -11.38
CA ALA A 79 8.11 15.72 -11.19
C ALA A 79 7.16 15.41 -10.00
N THR A 80 6.67 14.18 -9.92
CA THR A 80 5.77 13.73 -8.85
C THR A 80 6.49 13.69 -7.49
N ALA A 81 7.73 13.21 -7.43
CA ALA A 81 8.56 13.21 -6.22
C ALA A 81 8.89 14.64 -5.76
N ARG A 82 9.18 15.57 -6.67
CA ARG A 82 9.41 16.97 -6.29
C ARG A 82 8.15 17.64 -5.76
N ALA A 83 7.02 17.49 -6.47
CA ALA A 83 5.77 18.12 -6.09
C ALA A 83 5.23 17.62 -4.75
N LEU A 84 5.37 16.33 -4.47
CA LEU A 84 4.75 15.68 -3.31
C LEU A 84 5.73 15.43 -2.16
N CYS A 85 6.98 15.02 -2.44
CA CYS A 85 7.96 14.74 -1.40
C CYS A 85 8.84 15.95 -1.05
N GLY A 86 8.76 17.05 -1.83
CA GLY A 86 9.49 18.29 -1.55
C GLY A 86 11.00 18.20 -1.79
N VAL A 87 11.43 17.30 -2.68
CA VAL A 87 12.85 17.09 -2.98
C VAL A 87 13.44 18.31 -3.70
N PRO A 88 14.57 18.89 -3.23
CA PRO A 88 15.25 19.98 -3.91
C PRO A 88 15.56 19.68 -5.38
N PRO A 89 15.37 20.64 -6.31
CA PRO A 89 15.59 20.43 -7.75
C PRO A 89 17.00 19.92 -8.08
N ALA A 90 18.02 20.36 -7.32
CA ALA A 90 19.41 20.00 -7.51
C ALA A 90 19.73 18.51 -7.25
N LEU A 91 18.86 17.77 -6.57
CA LEU A 91 19.09 16.37 -6.20
C LEU A 91 18.57 15.37 -7.24
N LEU A 92 17.71 15.79 -8.17
CA LEU A 92 17.08 14.91 -9.15
C LEU A 92 17.38 15.39 -10.57
N ALA A 93 17.90 14.51 -11.41
CA ALA A 93 18.12 14.82 -12.82
C ALA A 93 16.81 14.66 -13.62
N ASP A 94 16.38 15.74 -14.27
CA ASP A 94 15.12 15.84 -15.03
C ASP A 94 15.14 15.14 -16.38
N GLY A 95 16.32 14.94 -16.96
CA GLY A 95 16.46 14.37 -18.30
C GLY A 95 16.18 12.86 -18.36
N PRO A 96 15.81 12.32 -19.53
CA PRO A 96 15.72 10.89 -19.75
C PRO A 96 16.99 10.14 -19.33
N ALA A 97 16.85 8.92 -18.83
CA ALA A 97 18.01 8.08 -18.52
C ALA A 97 18.72 7.64 -19.82
N ARG A 98 19.82 8.31 -20.16
CA ARG A 98 20.59 8.05 -21.40
C ARG A 98 21.54 6.86 -21.28
N THR A 99 21.95 6.47 -20.07
CA THR A 99 22.84 5.32 -19.83
C THR A 99 22.06 4.09 -19.36
N ARG A 100 22.55 2.88 -19.65
CA ARG A 100 21.92 1.63 -19.17
C ARG A 100 21.80 1.60 -17.64
N GLN A 101 22.84 2.06 -16.93
CA GLN A 101 22.84 2.13 -15.47
C GLN A 101 21.74 3.09 -14.95
N ALA A 102 21.56 4.25 -15.59
CA ALA A 102 20.50 5.18 -15.20
C ALA A 102 19.10 4.60 -15.46
N ARG A 103 18.93 3.80 -16.52
CA ARG A 103 17.66 3.14 -16.84
C ARG A 103 17.32 2.08 -15.81
N VAL A 104 18.27 1.22 -15.41
CA VAL A 104 18.05 0.21 -14.36
C VAL A 104 17.73 0.86 -13.02
N ARG A 105 18.43 1.93 -12.64
CA ARG A 105 18.11 2.67 -11.41
C ARG A 105 16.70 3.29 -11.44
N THR A 106 16.31 3.85 -12.59
CA THR A 106 14.96 4.40 -12.78
C THR A 106 13.91 3.31 -12.67
N ALA A 107 14.12 2.18 -13.34
CA ALA A 107 13.20 1.05 -13.29
C ALA A 107 13.09 0.46 -11.88
N GLY A 108 14.20 0.33 -11.15
CA GLY A 108 14.23 -0.11 -9.76
C GLY A 108 13.46 0.82 -8.84
N TRP A 109 13.71 2.14 -8.92
CA TRP A 109 12.99 3.12 -8.11
C TRP A 109 11.49 3.16 -8.45
N TYR A 110 11.13 3.13 -9.74
CA TYR A 110 9.73 3.09 -10.17
C TYR A 110 9.03 1.83 -9.65
N THR A 111 9.66 0.67 -9.76
CA THR A 111 9.09 -0.59 -9.25
C THR A 111 8.92 -0.54 -7.74
N LEU A 112 9.89 0.03 -7.00
CA LEU A 112 9.79 0.20 -5.56
C LEU A 112 8.62 1.13 -5.18
N HIS A 113 8.48 2.26 -5.88
CA HIS A 113 7.38 3.19 -5.70
C HIS A 113 6.01 2.53 -5.92
N VAL A 114 5.86 1.78 -7.01
CA VAL A 114 4.63 1.07 -7.35
C VAL A 114 4.35 -0.07 -6.37
N ALA A 115 5.38 -0.81 -5.94
CA ALA A 115 5.25 -1.91 -4.97
C ALA A 115 4.81 -1.40 -3.58
N LEU A 116 5.55 -0.44 -3.02
CA LEU A 116 5.21 0.16 -1.73
C LEU A 116 3.87 0.90 -1.81
N GLY A 117 3.65 1.62 -2.91
CA GLY A 117 2.39 2.30 -3.19
C GLY A 117 1.21 1.35 -3.18
N GLY A 118 1.32 0.20 -3.86
CA GLY A 118 0.29 -0.84 -3.88
C GLY A 118 -0.03 -1.42 -2.50
N ILE A 119 1.00 -1.75 -1.71
CA ILE A 119 0.82 -2.28 -0.34
C ILE A 119 0.13 -1.24 0.55
N ILE A 120 0.63 0.00 0.56
CA ILE A 120 0.10 1.05 1.44
C ILE A 120 -1.30 1.47 1.01
N SER A 121 -1.57 1.60 -0.28
CA SER A 121 -2.92 1.95 -0.76
C SER A 121 -3.93 0.84 -0.51
N GLY A 122 -3.56 -0.43 -0.73
CA GLY A 122 -4.40 -1.59 -0.37
C GLY A 122 -4.68 -1.64 1.13
N ALA A 123 -3.65 -1.49 1.97
CA ALA A 123 -3.81 -1.41 3.42
C ALA A 123 -4.65 -0.20 3.84
N THR A 124 -4.53 0.93 3.17
CA THR A 124 -5.33 2.14 3.48
C THR A 124 -6.80 1.97 3.07
N LEU A 125 -7.11 1.15 2.06
CA LEU A 125 -8.48 0.85 1.69
C LEU A 125 -9.12 -0.18 2.64
N ALA A 126 -8.39 -1.23 3.02
CA ALA A 126 -8.94 -2.34 3.80
C ALA A 126 -8.87 -2.12 5.32
N LEU A 127 -7.76 -1.58 5.82
CA LEU A 127 -7.49 -1.55 7.27
C LEU A 127 -8.34 -0.54 8.03
N PRO A 128 -8.64 0.68 7.53
CA PRO A 128 -9.50 1.61 8.26
C PRO A 128 -10.92 1.09 8.54
N PRO A 129 -11.70 0.57 7.57
CA PRO A 129 -13.00 0.02 7.88
C PRO A 129 -12.90 -1.22 8.78
N PHE A 130 -11.88 -2.06 8.60
CA PHE A 130 -11.62 -3.20 9.48
C PHE A 130 -11.35 -2.76 10.93
N ALA A 131 -10.46 -1.79 11.13
CA ALA A 131 -10.13 -1.25 12.45
C ALA A 131 -11.36 -0.64 13.12
N VAL A 132 -12.20 0.09 12.36
CA VAL A 132 -13.48 0.61 12.88
C VAL A 132 -14.41 -0.51 13.31
N ALA A 133 -14.55 -1.59 12.53
CA ALA A 133 -15.34 -2.75 12.91
C ALA A 133 -14.82 -3.40 14.21
N VAL A 134 -13.50 -3.54 14.35
CA VAL A 134 -12.86 -4.05 15.58
C VAL A 134 -13.14 -3.12 16.77
N MET A 135 -13.01 -1.80 16.61
CA MET A 135 -13.31 -0.85 17.69
C MET A 135 -14.80 -0.83 18.08
N ALA A 136 -15.69 -1.13 17.13
CA ALA A 136 -17.13 -1.13 17.32
C ALA A 136 -17.66 -2.40 18.01
N LEU A 137 -16.88 -3.48 18.01
CA LEU A 137 -17.22 -4.80 18.53
C LEU A 137 -17.82 -4.82 19.97
N PRO A 138 -17.28 -4.08 20.97
CA PRO A 138 -17.88 -4.06 22.31
C PRO A 138 -19.26 -3.39 22.35
N PHE A 139 -19.60 -2.55 21.36
CA PHE A 139 -20.82 -1.74 21.37
C PHE A 139 -21.99 -2.39 20.61
N PHE A 140 -21.73 -3.23 19.60
CA PHE A 140 -22.77 -3.78 18.73
C PHE A 140 -22.89 -5.31 18.85
N ALA A 141 -24.00 -5.77 19.44
CA ALA A 141 -24.28 -7.21 19.60
C ALA A 141 -24.40 -7.95 18.26
N GLY A 142 -25.08 -7.37 17.26
CA GLY A 142 -25.21 -7.99 15.93
C GLY A 142 -23.87 -8.18 15.22
N LEU A 143 -22.92 -7.26 15.42
CA LEU A 143 -21.56 -7.38 14.87
C LEU A 143 -20.79 -8.52 15.53
N ARG A 144 -20.98 -8.70 16.85
CA ARG A 144 -20.43 -9.84 17.57
C ARG A 144 -21.00 -11.15 17.05
N GLU A 145 -22.31 -11.25 16.82
CA GLU A 145 -22.94 -12.49 16.34
C GLU A 145 -22.43 -12.90 14.96
N THR A 146 -22.25 -11.95 14.03
CA THR A 146 -21.64 -12.24 12.72
C THR A 146 -20.19 -12.72 12.86
N TRP A 147 -19.41 -12.11 13.75
CA TRP A 147 -18.01 -12.51 14.00
C TRP A 147 -17.87 -13.75 14.88
N LEU A 148 -18.88 -14.10 15.67
CA LEU A 148 -18.91 -15.33 16.46
C LEU A 148 -19.04 -16.56 15.57
N LEU A 149 -19.66 -16.44 14.39
CA LEU A 149 -19.84 -17.55 13.44
C LEU A 149 -18.53 -17.93 12.73
N ASP A 150 -17.73 -16.95 12.28
CA ASP A 150 -16.54 -17.18 11.43
C ASP A 150 -15.22 -16.54 11.96
N GLY A 151 -15.26 -15.88 13.12
CA GLY A 151 -14.11 -15.16 13.66
C GLY A 151 -13.20 -16.00 14.57
N PRO A 152 -11.94 -15.56 14.79
CA PRO A 152 -10.99 -16.24 15.67
C PRO A 152 -11.53 -16.41 17.11
N GLU A 153 -11.39 -17.59 17.70
CA GLU A 153 -11.90 -17.89 19.04
C GLU A 153 -11.40 -16.92 20.11
N ALA A 154 -10.15 -16.46 19.98
CA ALA A 154 -9.53 -15.49 20.89
C ALA A 154 -10.30 -14.16 20.98
N LEU A 155 -11.06 -13.76 19.94
CA LEU A 155 -11.85 -12.52 19.91
C LEU A 155 -13.21 -12.66 20.62
N ARG A 156 -13.56 -13.87 21.06
CA ARG A 156 -14.79 -14.14 21.82
C ARG A 156 -14.61 -13.89 23.32
N GLU A 157 -13.37 -13.80 23.78
CA GLU A 157 -13.05 -13.63 25.19
C GLU A 157 -13.33 -12.21 25.71
N PRO A 158 -13.83 -12.04 26.96
CA PRO A 158 -14.15 -10.73 27.52
C PRO A 158 -12.97 -9.75 27.55
N TRP A 159 -11.76 -10.27 27.77
CA TRP A 159 -10.53 -9.46 27.77
C TRP A 159 -10.18 -8.96 26.35
N ALA A 160 -10.45 -9.75 25.32
CA ALA A 160 -10.20 -9.36 23.93
C ALA A 160 -11.20 -8.30 23.47
N LEU A 161 -12.47 -8.40 23.89
CA LEU A 161 -13.49 -7.36 23.67
C LEU A 161 -13.11 -6.04 24.35
N ALA A 162 -12.57 -6.09 25.57
CA ALA A 162 -12.09 -4.91 26.29
C ALA A 162 -10.88 -4.25 25.60
N LEU A 163 -10.01 -5.05 24.97
CA LEU A 163 -8.86 -4.55 24.22
C LEU A 163 -9.17 -4.14 22.77
N ALA A 164 -10.33 -4.49 22.23
CA ALA A 164 -10.66 -4.26 20.83
C ALA A 164 -10.56 -2.78 20.39
N PRO A 165 -11.04 -1.78 21.17
CA PRO A 165 -10.84 -0.38 20.83
C PRO A 165 -9.35 0.01 20.71
N PHE A 166 -8.52 -0.50 21.61
CA PHE A 166 -7.07 -0.24 21.61
C PHE A 166 -6.37 -0.95 20.46
N ALA A 167 -6.80 -2.17 20.11
CA ALA A 167 -6.28 -2.91 18.98
C ALA A 167 -6.57 -2.18 17.66
N GLY A 168 -7.80 -1.70 17.45
CA GLY A 168 -8.13 -0.91 16.26
C GLY A 168 -7.35 0.40 16.17
N LEU A 169 -7.17 1.11 17.29
CA LEU A 169 -6.31 2.30 17.33
C LEU A 169 -4.86 1.96 16.99
N ALA A 170 -4.33 0.85 17.52
CA ALA A 170 -2.98 0.39 17.23
C ALA A 170 -2.79 0.04 15.74
N MET A 171 -3.79 -0.58 15.09
CA MET A 171 -3.78 -0.85 13.65
C MET A 171 -3.70 0.44 12.82
N LEU A 172 -4.49 1.46 13.18
CA LEU A 172 -4.46 2.75 12.48
C LEU A 172 -3.13 3.48 12.67
N LEU A 173 -2.55 3.42 13.88
CA LEU A 173 -1.23 3.99 14.15
C LEU A 173 -0.12 3.25 13.40
N ALA A 174 -0.18 1.92 13.34
CA ALA A 174 0.73 1.10 12.56
C ALA A 174 0.67 1.44 11.06
N LEU A 175 -0.54 1.62 10.51
CA LEU A 175 -0.71 2.05 9.12
C LEU A 175 -0.12 3.43 8.86
N ALA A 176 -0.41 4.40 9.74
CA ALA A 176 0.15 5.75 9.62
C ALA A 176 1.69 5.73 9.67
N LEU A 177 2.27 4.92 10.55
CA LEU A 177 3.72 4.76 10.66
C LEU A 177 4.31 4.07 9.41
N ALA A 178 3.68 3.00 8.92
CA ALA A 178 4.11 2.30 7.72
C ALA A 178 4.08 3.23 6.49
N ALA A 179 3.03 4.02 6.34
CA ALA A 179 2.92 5.02 5.26
C ALA A 179 3.99 6.12 5.39
N ALA A 180 4.27 6.59 6.61
CA ALA A 180 5.30 7.58 6.84
C ALA A 180 6.71 7.05 6.51
N VAL A 181 7.03 5.83 6.97
CA VAL A 181 8.33 5.19 6.69
C VAL A 181 8.48 4.89 5.21
N ALA A 182 7.46 4.30 4.56
CA ALA A 182 7.48 4.03 3.13
C ALA A 182 7.65 5.32 2.29
N GLY A 183 7.04 6.41 2.74
CA GLY A 183 7.16 7.72 2.10
C GLY A 183 8.48 8.46 2.36
N GLU A 184 9.26 8.07 3.38
CA GLU A 184 10.62 8.57 3.60
C GLU A 184 11.66 7.80 2.76
N VAL A 185 11.39 6.53 2.45
CA VAL A 185 12.28 5.68 1.64
C VAL A 185 12.27 6.09 0.15
N LEU A 186 11.18 6.70 -0.33
CA LEU A 186 10.96 7.11 -1.72
C LEU A 186 11.33 8.57 -2.00
#